data_AF-A0A7Y9UUH3-F1
#
_entry.id   AF-A0A7Y9UUH3-F1
#
_cell.length_a   1.000
_cell.length_b   1.000
_cell.length_c   1.000
_cell.angle_alpha   90.00
_cell.angle_beta   90.00
_cell.angle_gamma   90.00
#
_symmetry.space_group_name_H-M   'P 1'
#
loop_
_entity.id
_entity.type
_entity.pdbx_description
1 polymer ?
#
loop_
_entity_poly.entity_id
_entity_poly.type
_entity_poly.pdbx_seq_one_letter_code
_entity_poly.pdbx_strand_id
1 'polypeptide(L)'
;METLVREDMMEGGGAASDNRRTIQWSSVFAGALAAGAMSFILIGFGVAVGLGVSSASPTWRDASAALALLSGLYLIIQAIISFGFGGYIAGRTTRPAPALATIEDDGERRDGLHGLTSWALAVLAGAALLALLGAAAIDRSPMRSSASNTSAAEPLLSYELDKLFRAPRRAPNIDLREARAEAGRILMTSSSHSGVSTDDRAYLVQQVAGLTGLQAPDAERRVDALIADSKTAINRARRNSIIVAFSVAAATLIGAAVAWAAAVAGGRHRDGEPLPNWMASSNRFHRNPRAMPVP
;
A
#
# COMPACT_ATOMS: atom_id res chain seq x y z
N MET A 1 70.32 -7.29 -18.62
CA MET A 1 69.80 -7.55 -17.26
C MET A 1 69.05 -6.33 -16.69
N GLU A 2 69.46 -5.08 -16.95
CA GLU A 2 68.68 -3.89 -16.51
C GLU A 2 67.54 -3.47 -17.44
N THR A 3 67.50 -3.94 -18.69
CA THR A 3 66.43 -3.63 -19.64
C THR A 3 65.21 -4.54 -19.51
N LEU A 4 65.37 -5.75 -18.95
CA LEU A 4 64.27 -6.71 -18.75
C LEU A 4 63.51 -6.46 -17.44
N VAL A 5 64.13 -5.83 -16.44
CA VAL A 5 63.46 -5.46 -15.17
C VAL A 5 62.53 -4.24 -15.35
N ARG A 6 62.71 -3.46 -16.42
CA ARG A 6 61.88 -2.28 -16.70
C ARG A 6 60.62 -2.60 -17.52
N GLU A 7 60.58 -3.77 -18.14
CA GLU A 7 59.37 -4.25 -18.85
C GLU A 7 58.39 -4.92 -17.88
N ASP A 8 58.87 -5.66 -16.88
CA ASP A 8 58.00 -6.24 -15.83
C ASP A 8 57.34 -5.20 -14.91
N MET A 9 57.91 -3.99 -14.80
CA MET A 9 57.31 -2.88 -14.03
C MET A 9 56.28 -2.05 -14.80
N MET A 10 56.03 -2.35 -16.09
CA MET A 10 54.95 -1.73 -16.87
C MET A 10 53.78 -2.68 -17.13
N GLU A 11 53.89 -3.97 -16.75
CA GLU A 11 52.78 -4.94 -16.74
C GLU A 11 52.03 -5.02 -15.39
N GLY A 12 52.39 -4.20 -14.40
CA GLY A 12 51.81 -4.23 -13.04
C GLY A 12 50.62 -3.28 -12.79
N GLY A 13 50.08 -2.61 -13.83
CA GLY A 13 49.06 -1.57 -13.68
C GLY A 13 47.78 -1.81 -14.47
N GLY A 14 47.66 -2.94 -15.15
CA GLY A 14 46.39 -3.44 -15.63
C GLY A 14 45.59 -3.87 -14.42
N ALA A 15 45.02 -2.90 -13.69
CA ALA A 15 43.89 -3.16 -12.83
C ALA A 15 42.95 -3.99 -13.70
N ALA A 16 42.85 -5.28 -13.38
CA ALA A 16 41.64 -6.03 -13.61
C ALA A 16 40.56 -5.11 -13.06
N SER A 17 39.94 -4.34 -13.95
CA SER A 17 38.89 -3.43 -13.59
C SER A 17 37.80 -4.36 -13.14
N ASP A 18 37.79 -4.56 -11.83
CA ASP A 18 36.76 -5.22 -11.07
C ASP A 18 35.47 -4.89 -11.81
N ASN A 19 34.88 -5.90 -12.48
CA ASN A 19 33.64 -5.79 -13.24
C ASN A 19 32.50 -5.66 -12.23
N ARG A 20 32.67 -4.66 -11.36
CA ARG A 20 31.90 -4.35 -10.19
C ARG A 20 30.68 -3.70 -10.79
N ARG A 21 29.63 -4.50 -10.95
CA ARG A 21 28.30 -4.01 -11.29
C ARG A 21 27.87 -3.06 -10.17
N THR A 22 28.21 -1.78 -10.29
CA THR A 22 27.93 -0.79 -9.25
C THR A 22 26.51 -0.27 -9.44
N ILE A 23 25.68 -0.42 -8.42
CA ILE A 23 24.39 0.24 -8.34
C ILE A 23 24.62 1.75 -8.12
N GLN A 24 24.01 2.57 -8.96
CA GLN A 24 24.05 4.03 -8.81
C GLN A 24 22.93 4.49 -7.88
N TRP A 25 23.25 4.57 -6.59
CA TRP A 25 22.27 4.91 -5.55
C TRP A 25 21.55 6.23 -5.76
N SER A 26 22.20 7.25 -6.34
CA SER A 26 21.55 8.52 -6.67
C SER A 26 20.33 8.34 -7.60
N SER A 27 20.46 7.47 -8.60
CA SER A 27 19.39 7.15 -9.55
C SER A 27 18.29 6.32 -8.88
N VAL A 28 18.66 5.40 -7.98
CA VAL A 28 17.72 4.62 -7.17
C VAL A 28 16.89 5.52 -6.25
N PHE A 29 17.54 6.46 -5.54
CA PHE A 29 16.85 7.42 -4.68
C PHE A 29 15.94 8.35 -5.48
N ALA A 30 16.40 8.86 -6.62
CA ALA A 30 15.58 9.70 -7.50
C ALA A 30 14.31 8.96 -7.97
N GLY A 31 14.46 7.70 -8.41
CA GLY A 31 13.32 6.87 -8.80
C GLY A 31 12.36 6.56 -7.66
N ALA A 32 12.88 6.22 -6.47
CA ALA A 32 12.06 5.93 -5.31
C ALA A 32 11.27 7.16 -4.82
N LEU A 33 11.89 8.34 -4.80
CA LEU A 33 11.22 9.59 -4.46
C LEU A 33 10.15 9.96 -5.49
N ALA A 34 10.46 9.79 -6.78
CA ALA A 34 9.50 10.02 -7.87
C ALA A 34 8.28 9.09 -7.75
N ALA A 35 8.51 7.79 -7.48
CA ALA A 35 7.44 6.84 -7.22
C ALA A 35 6.61 7.23 -5.99
N GLY A 36 7.27 7.63 -4.89
CA GLY A 36 6.61 8.08 -3.67
C GLY A 36 5.73 9.32 -3.89
N ALA A 37 6.24 10.33 -4.60
CA ALA A 37 5.49 11.54 -4.93
C ALA A 37 4.25 11.22 -5.79
N MET A 38 4.42 10.39 -6.84
CA MET A 38 3.30 9.98 -7.68
C MET A 38 2.27 9.17 -6.89
N SER A 39 2.73 8.25 -6.03
CA SER A 39 1.88 7.46 -5.14
C SER A 39 1.10 8.34 -4.18
N PHE A 40 1.73 9.36 -3.59
CA PHE A 40 1.06 10.30 -2.69
C PHE A 40 -0.08 11.05 -3.38
N ILE A 41 0.17 11.56 -4.59
CA ILE A 41 -0.84 12.28 -5.39
C ILE A 41 -2.03 11.37 -5.71
N LEU A 42 -1.75 10.16 -6.22
CA LEU A 42 -2.80 9.23 -6.63
C LEU A 42 -3.58 8.70 -5.43
N ILE A 43 -2.92 8.35 -4.33
CA ILE A 43 -3.63 7.94 -3.10
C ILE A 43 -4.51 9.09 -2.60
N GLY A 44 -4.01 10.33 -2.59
CA GLY A 44 -4.80 11.51 -2.22
C GLY A 44 -6.04 11.69 -3.10
N PHE A 45 -5.88 11.55 -4.42
CA PHE A 45 -7.01 11.56 -5.36
C PHE A 45 -8.01 10.43 -5.10
N GLY A 46 -7.51 9.20 -4.91
CA GLY A 46 -8.34 8.04 -4.61
C GLY A 46 -9.16 8.26 -3.34
N VAL A 47 -8.55 8.82 -2.29
CA VAL A 47 -9.27 9.20 -1.06
C VAL A 47 -10.32 10.27 -1.35
N ALA A 48 -9.99 11.32 -2.11
CA ALA A 48 -10.90 12.42 -2.41
C ALA A 48 -12.13 12.00 -3.22
N VAL A 49 -11.98 11.08 -4.19
CA VAL A 49 -13.08 10.53 -4.99
C VAL A 49 -13.81 9.38 -4.28
N GLY A 50 -13.34 9.00 -3.09
CA GLY A 50 -13.91 7.93 -2.28
C GLY A 50 -13.37 6.54 -2.60
N LEU A 51 -12.54 6.36 -3.63
CA LEU A 51 -11.89 5.08 -3.96
C LEU A 51 -10.88 4.57 -2.91
N GLY A 52 -10.53 5.40 -1.92
CA GLY A 52 -9.54 5.13 -0.88
C GLY A 52 -9.93 4.05 0.15
N VAL A 53 -8.91 3.35 0.64
CA VAL A 53 -9.01 2.27 1.64
C VAL A 53 -9.27 2.81 3.07
N SER A 54 -9.06 4.10 3.32
CA SER A 54 -9.17 4.70 4.65
C SER A 54 -10.54 5.32 4.90
N SER A 55 -11.47 4.53 5.42
CA SER A 55 -12.55 5.07 6.25
C SER A 55 -13.05 3.96 7.20
N ALA A 56 -13.20 4.36 8.46
CA ALA A 56 -13.58 3.56 9.63
C ALA A 56 -15.09 3.66 9.92
N SER A 57 -15.88 4.01 8.90
CA SER A 57 -17.34 3.92 8.90
C SER A 57 -17.78 3.00 7.76
N PRO A 58 -19.04 2.49 7.77
CA PRO A 58 -19.57 1.69 6.67
C PRO A 58 -19.32 2.42 5.36
N THR A 59 -18.36 1.91 4.62
CA THR A 59 -17.87 2.58 3.42
C THR A 59 -18.71 2.17 2.24
N TRP A 60 -18.73 2.99 1.20
CA TRP A 60 -19.33 2.64 -0.09
C TRP A 60 -18.85 1.27 -0.63
N ARG A 61 -17.61 0.82 -0.31
CA ARG A 61 -17.11 -0.55 -0.62
C ARG A 61 -17.80 -1.66 0.19
N ASP A 62 -18.34 -1.36 1.37
CA ASP A 62 -19.15 -2.29 2.16
C ASP A 62 -20.58 -2.40 1.61
N ALA A 63 -20.97 -1.56 0.65
CA ALA A 63 -22.24 -1.67 -0.05
C ALA A 63 -22.25 -2.75 -1.13
N SER A 64 -21.10 -3.02 -1.79
CA SER A 64 -21.03 -4.10 -2.79
C SER A 64 -19.61 -4.63 -3.04
N ALA A 65 -19.52 -5.91 -3.38
CA ALA A 65 -18.28 -6.55 -3.80
C ALA A 65 -17.67 -5.91 -5.07
N ALA A 66 -18.52 -5.37 -5.96
CA ALA A 66 -18.07 -4.68 -7.16
C ALA A 66 -17.29 -3.40 -6.84
N LEU A 67 -17.72 -2.64 -5.83
CA LEU A 67 -17.04 -1.42 -5.40
C LEU A 67 -15.73 -1.74 -4.66
N ALA A 68 -15.69 -2.84 -3.90
CA ALA A 68 -14.44 -3.35 -3.33
C ALA A 68 -13.43 -3.77 -4.42
N LEU A 69 -13.89 -4.44 -5.49
CA LEU A 69 -13.06 -4.77 -6.65
C LEU A 69 -12.59 -3.53 -7.39
N LEU A 70 -13.44 -2.51 -7.54
CA LEU A 70 -13.06 -1.24 -8.17
C LEU A 70 -11.95 -0.53 -7.39
N SER A 71 -12.05 -0.50 -6.05
CA SER A 71 -11.00 0.04 -5.18
C SER A 71 -9.70 -0.76 -5.30
N GLY A 72 -9.80 -2.10 -5.33
CA GLY A 72 -8.64 -2.97 -5.56
C GLY A 72 -7.97 -2.75 -6.92
N LEU A 73 -8.75 -2.64 -7.99
CA LEU A 73 -8.27 -2.33 -9.33
C LEU A 73 -7.61 -0.95 -9.40
N TYR A 74 -8.19 0.04 -8.70
CA TYR A 74 -7.61 1.37 -8.62
C TYR A 74 -6.22 1.35 -7.98
N LEU A 75 -6.00 0.58 -6.91
CA LEU A 75 -4.67 0.41 -6.31
C LEU A 75 -3.66 -0.20 -7.28
N ILE A 76 -4.08 -1.16 -8.11
CA ILE A 76 -3.22 -1.76 -9.13
C ILE A 76 -2.83 -0.70 -10.17
N ILE A 77 -3.79 0.07 -10.69
CA ILE A 77 -3.52 1.14 -11.67
C ILE A 77 -2.60 2.20 -11.06
N GLN A 78 -2.88 2.62 -9.83
CA GLN A 78 -2.06 3.58 -9.10
C GLN A 78 -0.61 3.09 -8.93
N ALA A 79 -0.42 1.82 -8.56
CA ALA A 79 0.91 1.23 -8.44
C ALA A 79 1.64 1.16 -9.78
N ILE A 80 0.95 0.75 -10.86
CA ILE A 80 1.52 0.71 -12.21
C ILE A 80 2.05 2.10 -12.60
N ILE A 81 1.24 3.15 -12.42
CA ILE A 81 1.64 4.52 -12.78
C ILE A 81 2.81 4.99 -11.90
N SER A 82 2.72 4.77 -10.59
CA SER A 82 3.73 5.25 -9.62
C SER A 82 5.07 4.57 -9.81
N PHE A 83 5.09 3.23 -9.84
CA PHE A 83 6.31 2.45 -10.01
C PHE A 83 6.87 2.53 -11.43
N GLY A 84 6.02 2.66 -12.45
CA GLY A 84 6.45 2.93 -13.82
C GLY A 84 7.16 4.27 -13.93
N PHE A 85 6.60 5.32 -13.34
CA PHE A 85 7.24 6.63 -13.32
C PHE A 85 8.57 6.60 -12.56
N GLY A 86 8.62 6.01 -11.37
CA GLY A 86 9.86 5.90 -10.59
C GLY A 86 10.93 5.06 -11.29
N GLY A 87 10.56 3.91 -11.85
CA GLY A 87 11.47 3.05 -12.61
C GLY A 87 12.05 3.77 -13.81
N TYR A 88 11.22 4.48 -14.58
CA TYR A 88 11.66 5.29 -15.70
C TYR A 88 12.71 6.34 -15.31
N ILE A 89 12.47 7.07 -14.22
CA ILE A 89 13.42 8.06 -13.71
C ILE A 89 14.73 7.40 -13.26
N ALA A 90 14.66 6.25 -12.59
CA ALA A 90 15.84 5.51 -12.17
C ALA A 90 16.71 5.07 -13.37
N GLY A 91 16.09 4.51 -14.41
CA GLY A 91 16.80 4.13 -15.63
C GLY A 91 17.41 5.32 -16.36
N ARG A 92 16.62 6.39 -16.54
CA ARG A 92 17.04 7.59 -17.30
C ARG A 92 18.20 8.35 -16.65
N THR A 93 18.28 8.35 -15.32
CA THR A 93 19.31 9.08 -14.56
C THR A 93 20.57 8.26 -14.29
N THR A 94 20.58 6.98 -14.68
CA THR A 94 21.79 6.14 -14.59
C THR A 94 22.82 6.63 -15.61
N ARG A 95 24.13 6.51 -15.35
CA ARG A 95 25.17 6.86 -16.36
C ARG A 95 25.08 5.93 -17.58
N PRO A 96 25.36 6.41 -18.81
CA PRO A 96 25.42 5.56 -19.99
C PRO A 96 26.31 4.33 -19.80
N ALA A 97 26.00 3.23 -20.49
CA ALA A 97 26.89 2.08 -20.51
C ALA A 97 28.23 2.48 -21.17
N PRO A 98 29.39 1.99 -20.67
CA PRO A 98 30.66 2.22 -21.34
C PRO A 98 30.59 1.64 -22.76
N ALA A 99 31.24 2.27 -23.74
CA ALA A 99 31.20 1.86 -25.16
C ALA A 99 31.65 0.41 -25.41
N LEU A 100 32.31 -0.22 -24.43
CA LEU A 100 32.72 -1.64 -24.44
C LEU A 100 31.65 -2.59 -23.89
N ALA A 101 30.48 -2.11 -23.44
CA ALA A 101 29.31 -2.93 -23.19
C ALA A 101 28.74 -3.38 -24.54
N THR A 102 29.43 -4.30 -25.21
CA THR A 102 29.14 -4.78 -26.56
C THR A 102 27.90 -5.69 -26.63
N ILE A 103 27.15 -5.79 -25.53
CA ILE A 103 25.94 -6.61 -25.40
C ILE A 103 24.79 -5.68 -24.99
N GLU A 104 23.88 -5.36 -25.92
CA GLU A 104 22.68 -4.54 -25.67
C GLU A 104 21.89 -5.05 -24.42
N ASP A 105 21.87 -6.37 -24.27
CA ASP A 105 21.28 -7.13 -23.16
C ASP A 105 21.86 -6.80 -21.76
N ASP A 106 23.12 -6.34 -21.68
CA ASP A 106 23.77 -5.98 -20.41
C ASP A 106 23.34 -4.58 -19.93
N GLY A 107 23.14 -3.64 -20.86
CA GLY A 107 22.61 -2.31 -20.57
C GLY A 107 21.18 -2.37 -20.04
N GLU A 108 20.32 -3.16 -20.70
CA GLU A 108 18.93 -3.37 -20.27
C GLU A 108 18.85 -4.02 -18.89
N ARG A 109 19.66 -5.05 -18.62
CA ARG A 109 19.72 -5.67 -17.28
C ARG A 109 20.15 -4.68 -16.21
N ARG A 110 21.15 -3.85 -16.49
CA ARG A 110 21.63 -2.86 -15.54
C ARG A 110 20.56 -1.82 -15.23
N ASP A 111 19.96 -1.23 -16.26
CA ASP A 111 18.98 -0.17 -16.07
C ASP A 111 17.68 -0.73 -15.44
N GLY A 112 17.28 -1.96 -15.81
CA GLY A 112 16.22 -2.72 -15.14
C GLY A 112 16.46 -2.95 -13.64
N LEU A 113 17.69 -3.29 -13.25
CA LEU A 113 18.07 -3.44 -11.83
C LEU A 113 17.93 -2.12 -11.04
N HIS A 114 18.19 -0.98 -11.67
CA HIS A 114 18.01 0.33 -11.01
C HIS A 114 16.52 0.63 -10.81
N GLY A 115 15.67 0.27 -11.79
CA GLY A 115 14.22 0.29 -11.63
C GLY A 115 13.73 -0.58 -10.48
N LEU A 116 14.13 -1.84 -10.45
CA LEU A 116 13.70 -2.80 -9.43
C LEU A 116 14.19 -2.42 -8.03
N THR A 117 15.43 -1.94 -7.89
CA THR A 117 15.96 -1.47 -6.60
C THR A 117 15.25 -0.19 -6.14
N SER A 118 14.88 0.71 -7.05
CA SER A 118 14.08 1.90 -6.71
C SER A 118 12.67 1.52 -6.24
N TRP A 119 12.05 0.52 -6.86
CA TRP A 119 10.78 -0.06 -6.41
C TRP A 119 10.90 -0.63 -5.00
N ALA A 120 11.93 -1.44 -4.74
CA ALA A 120 12.13 -2.06 -3.42
C ALA A 120 12.29 -0.98 -2.34
N LEU A 121 13.10 0.05 -2.62
CA LEU A 121 13.30 1.16 -1.71
C LEU A 121 11.99 1.95 -1.45
N ALA A 122 11.20 2.21 -2.49
CA ALA A 122 9.92 2.90 -2.36
C ALA A 122 8.90 2.09 -1.52
N VAL A 123 8.83 0.77 -1.73
CA VAL A 123 7.96 -0.12 -0.94
C VAL A 123 8.39 -0.13 0.54
N LEU A 124 9.69 -0.28 0.82
CA LEU A 124 10.21 -0.28 2.19
C LEU A 124 9.99 1.07 2.87
N ALA A 125 10.21 2.18 2.17
CA ALA A 125 9.96 3.52 2.69
C ALA A 125 8.46 3.74 2.99
N GLY A 126 7.58 3.29 2.09
CA GLY A 126 6.13 3.35 2.30
C GLY A 126 5.68 2.50 3.51
N ALA A 127 6.20 1.28 3.63
CA ALA A 127 5.93 0.41 4.78
C ALA A 127 6.43 1.01 6.10
N ALA A 128 7.64 1.58 6.11
CA ALA A 128 8.19 2.27 7.26
C ALA A 128 7.35 3.49 7.66
N LEU A 129 6.89 4.28 6.68
CA LEU A 129 6.00 5.42 6.95
C LEU A 129 4.67 4.96 7.57
N LEU A 130 4.05 3.91 7.04
CA LEU A 130 2.82 3.33 7.60
C LEU A 130 3.03 2.82 9.03
N ALA A 131 4.16 2.16 9.31
CA ALA A 131 4.51 1.70 10.65
C ALA A 131 4.71 2.87 11.63
N LEU A 132 5.39 3.94 11.20
CA LEU A 132 5.60 5.14 12.00
C LEU A 132 4.28 5.88 12.30
N LEU A 133 3.38 5.98 11.33
CA LEU A 133 2.04 6.56 11.54
C LEU A 133 1.20 5.71 12.50
N GLY A 134 1.30 4.38 12.40
CA GLY A 134 0.67 3.45 13.36
C GLY A 134 1.22 3.61 14.78
N ALA A 135 2.54 3.70 14.94
CA ALA A 135 3.18 3.91 16.24
C ALA A 135 2.86 5.31 16.82
N ALA A 136 2.83 6.36 15.99
CA ALA A 136 2.51 7.72 16.43
C ALA A 136 1.06 7.86 16.92
N ALA A 137 0.12 7.08 16.37
CA ALA A 137 -1.25 6.99 16.87
C ALA A 137 -1.33 6.35 18.27
N ILE A 138 -0.33 5.55 18.65
CA ILE A 138 -0.23 4.89 19.96
C ILE A 138 0.51 5.80 20.97
N ASP A 139 1.54 6.54 20.54
CA ASP A 139 2.44 7.29 21.45
C ASP A 139 2.10 8.78 21.67
N ARG A 140 1.44 9.48 20.73
CA ARG A 140 1.22 10.95 20.84
C ARG A 140 -0.14 11.35 21.40
N SER A 141 -0.46 10.91 22.61
CA SER A 141 -1.52 11.57 23.38
C SER A 141 -1.01 12.02 24.75
N PRO A 142 -0.88 13.34 25.01
CA PRO A 142 -0.73 13.86 26.38
C PRO A 142 -2.00 13.63 27.22
N MET A 143 -3.02 12.97 26.66
CA MET A 143 -4.31 12.64 27.27
C MET A 143 -4.38 11.15 27.68
N ARG A 144 -3.35 10.68 28.37
CA ARG A 144 -3.19 9.31 28.91
C ARG A 144 -4.26 8.87 29.92
N SER A 145 -5.31 9.64 30.14
CA SER A 145 -6.49 9.27 30.93
C SER A 145 -7.73 8.97 30.08
N SER A 146 -7.64 9.02 28.75
CA SER A 146 -8.83 8.88 27.87
C SER A 146 -8.67 7.86 26.75
N ALA A 147 -7.47 7.66 26.20
CA ALA A 147 -7.27 6.84 24.99
C ALA A 147 -6.92 5.36 25.24
N SER A 148 -6.64 4.94 26.48
CA SER A 148 -6.32 3.53 26.81
C SER A 148 -7.51 2.57 26.65
N ASN A 149 -8.71 3.12 26.47
CA ASN A 149 -9.96 2.36 26.47
C ASN A 149 -10.60 2.27 25.08
N THR A 150 -9.96 2.69 23.99
CA THR A 150 -10.54 2.47 22.65
C THR A 150 -10.18 1.08 22.15
N SER A 151 -11.17 0.19 22.05
CA SER A 151 -11.00 -1.17 21.55
C SER A 151 -10.66 -1.17 20.05
N ALA A 152 -9.90 -2.17 19.59
CA ALA A 152 -9.70 -2.43 18.15
C ALA A 152 -11.03 -2.68 17.41
N ALA A 153 -12.10 -3.00 18.15
CA ALA A 153 -13.45 -3.13 17.65
C ALA A 153 -14.14 -1.78 17.37
N GLU A 154 -13.74 -0.68 18.02
CA GLU A 154 -14.41 0.63 17.90
C GLU A 154 -14.46 1.14 16.44
N PRO A 155 -13.37 1.13 15.65
CA PRO A 155 -13.44 1.58 14.25
C PRO A 155 -14.27 0.65 13.34
N LEU A 156 -14.60 -0.58 13.77
CA LEU A 156 -15.39 -1.52 12.99
C LEU A 156 -16.86 -1.53 13.40
N LEU A 157 -17.13 -1.39 14.70
CA LEU A 157 -18.44 -1.58 15.34
C LEU A 157 -18.96 -0.31 16.01
N SER A 158 -18.43 0.87 15.69
CA SER A 158 -18.79 2.14 16.34
C SER A 158 -20.29 2.43 16.30
N TYR A 159 -20.94 2.13 15.18
CA TYR A 159 -22.37 2.33 14.97
C TYR A 159 -23.21 1.34 15.78
N GLU A 160 -22.79 0.08 15.78
CA GLU A 160 -23.38 -1.03 16.53
C GLU A 160 -23.30 -0.75 18.04
N LEU A 161 -22.15 -0.29 18.51
CA LEU A 161 -21.94 0.14 19.89
C LEU A 161 -22.77 1.37 20.26
N ASP A 162 -23.02 2.31 19.32
CA ASP A 162 -23.98 3.40 19.56
C ASP A 162 -25.41 2.86 19.71
N LYS A 163 -25.83 1.95 18.84
CA LYS A 163 -27.15 1.32 18.88
C LYS A 163 -27.36 0.50 20.17
N LEU A 164 -26.33 -0.17 20.67
CA LEU A 164 -26.36 -0.97 21.90
C LEU A 164 -26.77 -0.11 23.11
N PHE A 165 -26.04 0.99 23.31
CA PHE A 165 -26.16 1.84 24.49
C PHE A 165 -27.04 3.07 24.27
N ARG A 166 -27.74 3.18 23.12
CA ARG A 166 -28.67 4.26 22.85
C ARG A 166 -29.87 4.17 23.82
N ALA A 167 -29.97 5.17 24.70
CA ALA A 167 -31.03 5.30 25.69
C ALA A 167 -31.99 6.47 25.35
N PRO A 168 -33.31 6.34 25.56
CA PRO A 168 -34.28 7.43 25.31
C PRO A 168 -34.11 8.62 26.25
N ARG A 169 -33.67 8.38 27.49
CA ARG A 169 -33.37 9.40 28.50
C ARG A 169 -32.03 9.05 29.12
N ARG A 170 -31.04 9.93 28.94
CA ARG A 170 -29.69 9.70 29.44
C ARG A 170 -29.42 10.57 30.65
N ALA A 171 -28.94 9.96 31.73
CA ALA A 171 -28.45 10.74 32.86
C ALA A 171 -27.22 11.55 32.40
N PRO A 172 -27.14 12.85 32.68
CA PRO A 172 -25.94 13.61 32.42
C PRO A 172 -24.82 13.03 33.30
N ASN A 173 -23.65 12.72 32.71
CA ASN A 173 -22.42 12.22 33.36
C ASN A 173 -22.14 10.69 33.36
N ILE A 174 -22.81 9.85 32.58
CA ILE A 174 -22.39 8.44 32.41
C ILE A 174 -21.32 8.34 31.30
N ASP A 175 -20.08 8.03 31.69
CA ASP A 175 -19.02 7.63 30.76
C ASP A 175 -19.27 6.20 30.26
N LEU A 176 -19.47 6.04 28.95
CA LEU A 176 -19.70 4.75 28.30
C LEU A 176 -18.45 4.19 27.63
N ARG A 177 -17.31 4.89 27.67
CA ARG A 177 -16.13 4.51 26.90
C ARG A 177 -15.64 3.12 27.26
N GLU A 178 -15.59 2.80 28.54
CA GLU A 178 -15.16 1.49 29.03
C GLU A 178 -16.17 0.38 28.69
N ALA A 179 -17.46 0.63 28.91
CA ALA A 179 -18.54 -0.28 28.54
C ALA A 179 -18.57 -0.57 27.02
N ARG A 180 -18.33 0.44 26.18
CA ARG A 180 -18.20 0.30 24.72
C ARG A 180 -16.96 -0.51 24.34
N ALA A 181 -15.83 -0.26 25.00
CA ALA A 181 -14.60 -0.99 24.75
C ALA A 181 -14.76 -2.48 25.02
N GLU A 182 -15.34 -2.81 26.18
CA GLU A 182 -15.60 -4.16 26.63
C GLU A 182 -16.61 -4.86 25.74
N ALA A 183 -17.77 -4.25 25.50
CA ALA A 183 -18.78 -4.78 24.59
C ALA A 183 -18.21 -4.97 23.18
N GLY A 184 -17.36 -4.06 22.70
CA GLY A 184 -16.66 -4.21 21.42
C GLY A 184 -15.77 -5.45 21.37
N ARG A 185 -15.00 -5.73 22.43
CA ARG A 185 -14.15 -6.94 22.49
C ARG A 185 -14.98 -8.22 22.51
N ILE A 186 -16.09 -8.23 23.26
CA ILE A 186 -17.03 -9.35 23.30
C ILE A 186 -17.66 -9.55 21.91
N LEU A 187 -18.17 -8.49 21.28
CA LEU A 187 -18.82 -8.59 19.96
C LEU A 187 -17.87 -9.08 18.86
N MET A 188 -16.56 -8.88 18.99
CA MET A 188 -15.58 -9.45 18.07
C MET A 188 -15.57 -10.99 18.07
N THR A 189 -15.97 -11.63 19.18
CA THR A 189 -16.08 -13.10 19.28
C THR A 189 -17.31 -13.65 18.57
N SER A 190 -18.28 -12.80 18.17
CA SER A 190 -19.51 -13.24 17.47
C SER A 190 -19.26 -13.96 16.15
N SER A 191 -18.15 -13.64 15.48
CA SER A 191 -17.71 -14.28 14.24
C SER A 191 -16.91 -15.58 14.46
N SER A 192 -16.54 -15.88 15.71
CA SER A 192 -15.79 -17.08 16.06
C SER A 192 -16.64 -18.35 15.90
N HIS A 193 -15.97 -19.51 15.90
CA HIS A 193 -16.64 -20.80 15.72
C HIS A 193 -17.66 -21.08 16.84
N SER A 194 -17.36 -20.64 18.06
CA SER A 194 -18.23 -20.76 19.24
C SER A 194 -19.25 -19.62 19.39
N GLY A 195 -19.13 -18.54 18.60
CA GLY A 195 -19.93 -17.33 18.77
C GLY A 195 -19.63 -16.60 20.09
N VAL A 196 -20.55 -15.73 20.52
CA VAL A 196 -20.51 -15.10 21.84
C VAL A 196 -20.94 -16.12 22.89
N SER A 197 -20.17 -16.23 23.99
CA SER A 197 -20.50 -17.18 25.06
C SER A 197 -21.83 -16.82 25.74
N THR A 198 -22.47 -17.79 26.39
CA THR A 198 -23.71 -17.56 27.14
C THR A 198 -23.50 -16.56 28.28
N ASP A 199 -22.33 -16.60 28.92
CA ASP A 199 -21.98 -15.73 30.03
C ASP A 199 -21.74 -14.30 29.55
N ASP A 200 -20.99 -14.13 28.46
CA ASP A 200 -20.78 -12.83 27.83
C ASP A 200 -22.10 -12.21 27.34
N ARG A 201 -22.99 -13.04 26.76
CA ARG A 201 -24.32 -12.60 26.36
C ARG A 201 -25.12 -12.11 27.55
N ALA A 202 -25.19 -12.90 28.64
CA ALA A 202 -25.91 -12.52 29.85
C ALA A 202 -25.35 -11.23 30.46
N TYR A 203 -24.02 -11.09 30.48
CA TYR A 203 -23.34 -9.88 30.92
C TYR A 203 -23.73 -8.66 30.08
N LEU A 204 -23.71 -8.76 28.75
CA LEU A 204 -24.15 -7.69 27.86
C LEU A 204 -25.61 -7.29 28.11
N VAL A 205 -26.51 -8.27 28.32
CA VAL A 205 -27.92 -7.99 28.63
C VAL A 205 -28.06 -7.21 29.94
N GLN A 206 -27.33 -7.63 30.98
CA GLN A 206 -27.33 -6.93 32.27
C GLN A 206 -26.80 -5.50 32.12
N GLN A 207 -25.70 -5.32 31.37
CA GLN A 207 -25.07 -4.03 31.13
C GLN A 207 -26.01 -3.09 30.34
N VAL A 208 -26.68 -3.59 29.31
CA VAL A 208 -27.67 -2.84 28.52
C VAL A 208 -28.87 -2.45 29.37
N ALA A 209 -29.44 -3.38 30.12
CA ALA A 209 -30.59 -3.10 30.99
C ALA A 209 -30.25 -2.01 32.01
N GLY A 210 -29.09 -2.10 32.67
CA GLY A 210 -28.62 -1.12 33.65
C GLY A 210 -28.35 0.27 33.07
N LEU A 211 -27.75 0.35 31.87
CA LEU A 211 -27.35 1.62 31.26
C LEU A 211 -28.45 2.31 30.46
N THR A 212 -29.42 1.55 29.93
CA THR A 212 -30.49 2.08 29.07
C THR A 212 -31.86 2.15 29.74
N GLY A 213 -32.05 1.46 30.87
CA GLY A 213 -33.34 1.35 31.56
C GLY A 213 -34.37 0.47 30.83
N LEU A 214 -33.93 -0.36 29.87
CA LEU A 214 -34.79 -1.31 29.19
C LEU A 214 -35.25 -2.43 30.11
N GLN A 215 -36.46 -2.94 29.86
CA GLN A 215 -36.94 -4.17 30.49
C GLN A 215 -36.14 -5.37 29.97
N ALA A 216 -35.97 -6.40 30.82
CA ALA A 216 -35.22 -7.62 30.51
C ALA A 216 -35.51 -8.21 29.10
N PRO A 217 -36.77 -8.44 28.68
CA PRO A 217 -37.05 -9.00 27.35
C PRO A 217 -36.64 -8.09 26.19
N ASP A 218 -36.65 -6.77 26.37
CA ASP A 218 -36.25 -5.82 25.31
C ASP A 218 -34.73 -5.67 25.24
N ALA A 219 -34.04 -5.75 26.39
CA ALA A 219 -32.58 -5.78 26.48
C ALA A 219 -32.03 -7.05 25.80
N GLU A 220 -32.64 -8.21 26.06
CA GLU A 220 -32.28 -9.47 25.41
C GLU A 220 -32.41 -9.39 23.88
N ARG A 221 -33.58 -8.98 23.37
CA ARG A 221 -33.79 -8.83 21.92
C ARG A 221 -32.79 -7.87 21.28
N ARG A 222 -32.45 -6.77 21.96
CA ARG A 222 -31.48 -5.80 21.46
C ARG A 222 -30.07 -6.39 21.37
N VAL A 223 -29.64 -7.11 22.40
CA VAL A 223 -28.33 -7.78 22.40
C VAL A 223 -28.27 -8.84 21.31
N ASP A 224 -29.32 -9.66 21.14
CA ASP A 224 -29.37 -10.69 20.11
C ASP A 224 -29.30 -10.12 18.69
N ALA A 225 -30.10 -9.07 18.41
CA ALA A 225 -30.05 -8.36 17.14
C ALA A 225 -28.65 -7.79 16.87
N LEU A 226 -28.00 -7.25 17.91
CA LEU A 226 -26.67 -6.68 17.75
C LEU A 226 -25.57 -7.73 17.54
N ILE A 227 -25.65 -8.88 18.20
CA ILE A 227 -24.71 -9.98 17.97
C ILE A 227 -24.81 -10.44 16.50
N ALA A 228 -26.02 -10.53 15.95
CA ALA A 228 -26.25 -10.86 14.54
C ALA A 228 -25.73 -9.77 13.58
N ASP A 229 -26.01 -8.50 13.87
CA ASP A 229 -25.53 -7.35 13.09
C ASP A 229 -23.99 -7.31 13.11
N SER A 230 -23.38 -7.46 14.28
CA SER A 230 -21.91 -7.46 14.49
C SER A 230 -21.24 -8.60 13.72
N LYS A 231 -21.80 -9.82 13.79
CA LYS A 231 -21.28 -10.96 13.02
C LYS A 231 -21.29 -10.67 11.52
N THR A 232 -22.35 -10.05 11.02
CA THR A 232 -22.49 -9.69 9.60
C THR A 232 -21.47 -8.62 9.21
N ALA A 233 -21.31 -7.57 10.02
CA ALA A 233 -20.34 -6.50 9.81
C ALA A 233 -18.89 -7.02 9.81
N ILE A 234 -18.52 -7.85 10.80
CA ILE A 234 -17.18 -8.45 10.91
C ILE A 234 -16.87 -9.34 9.70
N ASN A 235 -17.81 -10.19 9.28
CA ASN A 235 -17.61 -11.07 8.13
C ASN A 235 -17.45 -10.28 6.83
N ARG A 236 -18.23 -9.21 6.65
CA ARG A 236 -18.12 -8.32 5.50
C ARG A 236 -16.78 -7.61 5.47
N ALA A 237 -16.35 -7.04 6.60
CA ALA A 237 -15.06 -6.38 6.72
C ALA A 237 -13.90 -7.33 6.43
N ARG A 238 -13.94 -8.57 6.95
CA ARG A 238 -12.93 -9.60 6.66
C ARG A 238 -12.84 -9.92 5.17
N ARG A 239 -13.98 -10.07 4.48
CA ARG A 239 -13.98 -10.34 3.03
C ARG A 239 -13.36 -9.17 2.25
N ASN A 240 -13.74 -7.94 2.61
CA ASN A 240 -13.22 -6.75 1.95
C ASN A 240 -11.74 -6.53 2.24
N SER A 241 -11.28 -6.79 3.47
CA SER A 241 -9.86 -6.68 3.84
C SER A 241 -9.00 -7.68 3.07
N ILE A 242 -9.51 -8.89 2.82
CA ILE A 242 -8.83 -9.89 1.98
C ILE A 242 -8.66 -9.36 0.55
N ILE A 243 -9.72 -8.83 -0.07
CA ILE A 243 -9.65 -8.28 -1.43
C ILE A 243 -8.59 -7.17 -1.49
N VAL A 244 -8.62 -6.22 -0.56
CA VAL A 244 -7.65 -5.13 -0.49
C VAL A 244 -6.23 -5.65 -0.29
N ALA A 245 -6.01 -6.61 0.63
CA ALA A 245 -4.70 -7.19 0.88
C ALA A 245 -4.14 -7.88 -0.38
N PHE A 246 -4.96 -8.67 -1.07
CA PHE A 246 -4.57 -9.27 -2.36
C PHE A 246 -4.31 -8.21 -3.42
N SER A 247 -5.10 -7.14 -3.50
CA SER A 247 -4.86 -6.05 -4.44
C SER A 247 -3.55 -5.32 -4.16
N VAL A 248 -3.20 -5.05 -2.90
CA VAL A 248 -1.91 -4.45 -2.53
C VAL A 248 -0.75 -5.39 -2.87
N ALA A 249 -0.87 -6.69 -2.57
CA ALA A 249 0.14 -7.68 -2.93
C ALA A 249 0.32 -7.79 -4.45
N ALA A 250 -0.78 -7.88 -5.21
CA ALA A 250 -0.75 -7.92 -6.67
C ALA A 250 -0.18 -6.61 -7.26
N ALA A 251 -0.61 -5.46 -6.75
CA ALA A 251 -0.16 -4.14 -7.19
C ALA A 251 1.35 -3.96 -6.98
N THR A 252 1.90 -4.41 -5.84
CA THR A 252 3.33 -4.34 -5.56
C THR A 252 4.15 -5.28 -6.45
N LEU A 253 3.67 -6.51 -6.70
CA LEU A 253 4.33 -7.47 -7.61
C LEU A 253 4.31 -6.98 -9.07
N ILE A 254 3.15 -6.54 -9.57
CA ILE A 254 3.02 -5.95 -10.90
C ILE A 254 3.90 -4.69 -10.99
N GLY A 255 3.92 -3.89 -9.93
CA GLY A 255 4.79 -2.72 -9.80
C GLY A 255 6.27 -3.02 -10.01
N ALA A 256 6.77 -4.16 -9.52
CA ALA A 256 8.16 -4.58 -9.72
C ALA A 256 8.48 -4.81 -11.20
N ALA A 257 7.60 -5.53 -11.92
CA ALA A 257 7.76 -5.79 -13.35
C ALA A 257 7.66 -4.49 -14.17
N VAL A 258 6.72 -3.62 -13.81
CA VAL A 258 6.54 -2.31 -14.45
C VAL A 258 7.73 -1.39 -14.21
N ALA A 259 8.27 -1.36 -12.99
CA ALA A 259 9.46 -0.57 -12.66
C ALA A 259 10.68 -1.03 -13.46
N TRP A 260 10.88 -2.34 -13.61
CA TRP A 260 11.94 -2.88 -14.47
C TRP A 260 11.76 -2.44 -15.93
N ALA A 261 10.58 -2.70 -16.51
CA ALA A 261 10.30 -2.40 -17.91
C ALA A 261 10.40 -0.89 -18.21
N ALA A 262 9.93 -0.05 -17.30
CA ALA A 262 10.00 1.39 -17.42
C ALA A 262 11.45 1.90 -17.27
N ALA A 263 12.26 1.28 -16.42
CA ALA A 263 13.67 1.64 -16.28
C ALA A 263 14.48 1.30 -17.52
N VAL A 264 14.24 0.16 -18.16
CA VAL A 264 14.82 -0.16 -19.47
C VAL A 264 14.46 0.92 -20.49
N ALA A 265 13.19 1.33 -20.57
CA ALA A 265 12.77 2.38 -21.48
C ALA A 265 13.40 3.75 -21.16
N GLY A 266 13.57 4.08 -19.88
CA GLY A 266 14.27 5.28 -19.43
C GLY A 266 15.75 5.28 -19.81
N GLY A 267 16.42 4.13 -19.65
CA GLY A 267 17.79 3.89 -20.07
C GLY A 267 17.99 4.04 -21.58
N ARG A 268 17.14 3.39 -22.38
CA ARG A 268 17.16 3.52 -23.85
C ARG A 268 16.94 4.96 -24.31
N HIS A 269 16.02 5.71 -23.68
CA HIS A 269 15.83 7.12 -23.98
C HIS A 269 17.07 7.96 -23.62
N ARG A 270 17.74 7.70 -22.50
CA ARG A 270 19.02 8.34 -22.17
C ARG A 270 20.07 8.06 -23.25
N ASP A 271 20.13 6.84 -23.75
CA ASP A 271 21.12 6.39 -24.73
C ASP A 271 20.77 6.78 -26.18
N GLY A 272 19.59 7.38 -26.42
CA GLY A 272 19.11 7.73 -27.76
C GLY A 272 18.66 6.53 -28.59
N GLU A 273 18.53 5.36 -27.96
CA GLU A 273 18.13 4.11 -28.59
C GLU A 273 16.61 4.08 -28.85
N PRO A 274 16.14 3.33 -29.86
CA PRO A 274 14.71 3.10 -30.07
C PRO A 274 14.05 2.55 -28.82
N LEU A 275 12.81 2.93 -28.54
CA LEU A 275 12.06 2.35 -27.41
C LEU A 275 11.88 0.83 -27.58
N PRO A 276 11.73 0.07 -26.48
CA PRO A 276 11.48 -1.37 -26.54
C PRO A 276 10.32 -1.73 -27.47
N ASN A 277 10.39 -2.89 -28.11
CA ASN A 277 9.42 -3.33 -29.13
C ASN A 277 7.95 -3.27 -28.67
N TRP A 278 7.69 -3.53 -27.39
CA TRP A 278 6.36 -3.45 -26.79
C TRP A 278 5.82 -1.99 -26.76
N MET A 279 6.67 -0.98 -26.58
CA MET A 279 6.29 0.43 -26.74
C MET A 279 6.32 0.88 -28.21
N ALA A 280 7.27 0.40 -29.01
CA ALA A 280 7.42 0.82 -30.41
C ALA A 280 6.19 0.48 -31.29
N SER A 281 5.40 -0.51 -30.88
CA SER A 281 4.17 -0.90 -31.56
C SER A 281 3.09 0.20 -31.60
N SER A 282 3.07 1.14 -30.64
CA SER A 282 2.13 2.27 -30.61
C SER A 282 2.47 3.39 -31.60
N ASN A 283 3.73 3.46 -32.04
CA ASN A 283 4.24 4.47 -32.98
C ASN A 283 4.02 4.13 -34.46
N ARG A 284 3.38 2.99 -34.77
CA ARG A 284 3.08 2.62 -36.17
C ARG A 284 2.12 3.58 -36.88
N PHE A 285 1.40 4.42 -36.14
CA PHE A 285 0.40 5.34 -36.69
C PHE A 285 0.94 6.75 -37.03
N HIS A 286 2.19 7.08 -36.67
CA HIS A 286 2.75 8.45 -36.84
C HIS A 286 4.00 8.53 -37.74
N ARG A 287 4.26 7.54 -38.60
CA ARG A 287 5.31 7.69 -39.61
C ARG A 287 4.84 8.67 -40.69
N ASN A 288 5.19 9.94 -40.51
CA ASN A 288 5.14 10.92 -41.60
C ASN A 288 6.16 10.49 -42.67
N PRO A 289 5.76 10.29 -43.94
CA PRO A 289 6.72 9.95 -44.99
C PRO A 289 7.74 11.08 -45.13
N ARG A 290 9.02 10.74 -44.96
CA ARG A 290 10.13 11.67 -45.18
C ARG A 290 10.03 12.23 -46.60
N ALA A 291 10.02 13.55 -46.73
CA ALA A 291 10.17 14.22 -48.01
C ALA A 291 11.50 13.79 -48.64
N MET A 292 11.46 13.28 -49.86
CA MET A 292 12.65 12.92 -50.63
C MET A 292 13.47 14.17 -50.96
N PRO A 293 14.80 14.08 -51.05
CA PRO A 293 15.60 15.17 -51.59
C PRO A 293 15.23 15.35 -53.06
N VAL A 294 14.86 16.58 -53.42
CA VAL A 294 14.65 17.00 -54.81
C VAL A 294 16.04 17.16 -55.45
N PRO A 295 16.28 16.64 -56.67
CA PRO A 295 17.59 16.65 -57.33
C PRO A 295 18.13 18.05 -57.63
#